data_AF-A0A1U8CP05-F1
#
_entry.id   AF-A0A1U8CP05-F1
#
_cell.length_a   1.000
_cell.length_b   1.000
_cell.length_c   1.000
_cell.angle_alpha   90.00
_cell.angle_beta   90.00
_cell.angle_gamma   90.00
#
_symmetry.space_group_name_H-M   'P 1'
#
loop_
_entity.id
_entity.type
_entity.pdbx_description
1 polymer ?
#
loop_
_entity_poly.entity_id
_entity_poly.type
_entity_poly.pdbx_seq_one_letter_code
_entity_poly.pdbx_strand_id
1 'polypeptide(L)'
;MLREWLAAVGRDYAAVVWKPEKEARPYPDEQSPKHWTKERHQFLMELKQEALTFARTWGADYILFADTDNILTNNQTLRLLTERQLPVVAPMLDSQTYYSNFWCGITPQGYYRRTAEYFPTKNRQRQGCFRVPMVHSTFLVSLKTEETAQLAFYPPHPNYTWPFDDIIVFAYACQAAGVSVHVCNDHRYGYMNVVVKPHQGLEEEKTNFIHLILEALVDGPPMLASDHVSRPQKKPNKMGFDEVFVISLARRPQRRARMLSSLWEMEISAQVVDAVDGRDPEAKLQLLPESCDPYAKCCLLQIPRNLFRKISSLFVCMRADTCHSVPVEVRGQVLGVISFHCGTWGLNSHSQDFRTLNSSILKHLGVDLLPGYQDPYSGRTLTKGEVGCFLSHYSIWEEVVVRGLARVVVFEDDVRFEDNFRRRLERLMEDVGTQKLSWDLIYLGRKQVNPEEEVAVEGLPGLVVAGYSYWTLAYTLSLAGARKLLASQPLQRMLPVDEFLPIMFDQHPNDQYKAHFWPRDLQAFSARPLLASPTHYAGDAEWLSDTETSSPWDDDSGRLISWTGSQKTLRGPHPHLAGSSAYSLHPHPRDEL
;
A
#
# COMPACT_ATOMS: atom_id res chain seq x y z
N MET A 1 -16.54 -16.55 -14.48
CA MET A 1 -16.72 -16.04 -13.11
C MET A 1 -18.12 -16.29 -12.57
N LEU A 2 -19.17 -15.51 -12.89
CA LEU A 2 -20.51 -15.71 -12.26
C LEU A 2 -21.10 -17.13 -12.43
N ARG A 3 -20.92 -17.76 -13.61
CA ARG A 3 -21.32 -19.16 -13.82
C ARG A 3 -20.61 -20.15 -12.89
N GLU A 4 -19.33 -19.92 -12.64
CA GLU A 4 -18.49 -20.76 -11.79
C GLU A 4 -18.88 -20.59 -10.33
N TRP A 5 -19.07 -19.34 -9.90
CA TRP A 5 -19.58 -19.02 -8.58
C TRP A 5 -20.96 -19.67 -8.34
N LEU A 6 -21.91 -19.51 -9.27
CA LEU A 6 -23.23 -20.12 -9.18
C LEU A 6 -23.17 -21.66 -9.14
N ALA A 7 -22.25 -22.29 -9.86
CA ALA A 7 -22.07 -23.73 -9.80
C ALA A 7 -21.59 -24.20 -8.41
N ALA A 8 -20.80 -23.37 -7.72
CA ALA A 8 -20.26 -23.69 -6.40
C ALA A 8 -21.27 -23.43 -5.26
N VAL A 9 -21.94 -22.27 -5.27
CA VAL A 9 -22.77 -21.81 -4.13
C VAL A 9 -24.26 -21.70 -4.45
N GLY A 10 -24.70 -21.93 -5.69
CA GLY A 10 -26.10 -21.73 -6.09
C GLY A 10 -27.11 -22.54 -5.27
N ARG A 11 -26.70 -23.69 -4.73
CA ARG A 11 -27.50 -24.54 -3.85
C ARG A 11 -27.72 -23.96 -2.45
N ASP A 12 -26.92 -22.98 -2.04
CA ASP A 12 -27.03 -22.33 -0.74
C ASP A 12 -28.14 -21.27 -0.73
N TYR A 13 -28.68 -20.93 -1.91
CA TYR A 13 -29.78 -19.99 -2.09
C TYR A 13 -31.11 -20.73 -2.27
N ALA A 14 -32.18 -20.19 -1.68
CA ALA A 14 -33.53 -20.71 -1.86
C ALA A 14 -33.98 -20.67 -3.33
N ALA A 15 -33.59 -19.62 -4.06
CA ALA A 15 -33.79 -19.48 -5.50
C ALA A 15 -32.71 -18.56 -6.08
N VAL A 16 -32.31 -18.83 -7.33
CA VAL A 16 -31.42 -17.96 -8.10
C VAL A 16 -32.10 -17.61 -9.42
N VAL A 17 -32.26 -16.31 -9.67
CA VAL A 17 -32.67 -15.79 -10.97
C VAL A 17 -31.44 -15.18 -11.64
N TRP A 18 -31.00 -15.80 -12.73
CA TRP A 18 -29.82 -15.35 -13.46
C TRP A 18 -30.17 -15.04 -14.92
N LYS A 19 -29.84 -13.82 -15.34
CA LYS A 19 -30.10 -13.31 -16.70
C LYS A 19 -28.80 -12.89 -17.37
N PRO A 20 -28.03 -13.84 -17.96
CA PRO A 20 -26.80 -13.50 -18.65
C PRO A 20 -27.07 -12.86 -19.99
N GLU A 21 -26.38 -11.76 -20.27
CA GLU A 21 -26.14 -11.32 -21.64
C GLU A 21 -24.91 -12.03 -22.18
N LYS A 22 -25.01 -12.59 -23.40
CA LYS A 22 -23.90 -13.32 -24.04
C LYS A 22 -22.86 -12.39 -24.63
N GLU A 23 -23.27 -11.20 -25.04
CA GLU A 23 -22.45 -10.19 -25.70
C GLU A 23 -22.74 -8.83 -25.07
N ALA A 24 -21.70 -8.00 -24.94
CA ALA A 24 -21.88 -6.64 -24.46
C ALA A 24 -22.73 -5.85 -25.47
N ARG A 25 -23.75 -5.16 -24.97
CA ARG A 25 -24.61 -4.30 -25.80
C ARG A 25 -24.11 -2.85 -25.74
N PRO A 26 -23.58 -2.30 -26.84
CA PRO A 26 -23.24 -0.89 -26.88
C PRO A 26 -24.49 -0.01 -26.98
N TYR A 27 -24.45 1.18 -26.40
CA TYR A 27 -25.46 2.21 -26.58
C TYR A 27 -25.04 3.19 -27.70
N PRO A 28 -25.98 3.74 -28.49
CA PRO A 28 -25.67 4.54 -29.69
C PRO A 28 -24.69 5.71 -29.46
N ASP A 29 -24.78 6.37 -28.30
CA ASP A 29 -23.97 7.54 -27.95
C ASP A 29 -22.88 7.23 -26.89
N GLU A 30 -22.57 5.95 -26.65
CA GLU A 30 -21.55 5.60 -25.68
C GLU A 30 -20.13 5.90 -26.20
N GLN A 31 -19.33 6.60 -25.40
CA GLN A 31 -17.92 6.89 -25.72
C GLN A 31 -17.00 5.77 -25.23
N SER A 32 -17.43 5.07 -24.19
CA SER A 32 -16.72 3.95 -23.59
C SER A 32 -17.71 3.03 -22.85
N PRO A 33 -17.27 1.83 -22.42
CA PRO A 33 -18.04 0.96 -21.55
C PRO A 33 -18.44 1.58 -20.20
N LYS A 34 -17.90 2.75 -19.84
CA LYS A 34 -18.19 3.48 -18.60
C LYS A 34 -18.99 4.78 -18.84
N HIS A 35 -19.39 5.09 -20.08
CA HIS A 35 -20.30 6.20 -20.37
C HIS A 35 -21.75 5.85 -19.98
N TRP A 36 -22.33 6.58 -19.04
CA TRP A 36 -23.72 6.43 -18.62
C TRP A 36 -24.69 7.24 -19.50
N THR A 37 -25.13 6.67 -20.61
CA THR A 37 -26.15 7.28 -21.47
C THR A 37 -27.55 7.19 -20.85
N LYS A 38 -28.50 7.97 -21.37
CA LYS A 38 -29.89 7.95 -20.93
C LYS A 38 -30.51 6.55 -21.05
N GLU A 39 -30.25 5.87 -22.16
CA GLU A 39 -30.73 4.51 -22.44
C GLU A 39 -30.12 3.50 -21.48
N ARG A 40 -28.86 3.70 -21.06
CA ARG A 40 -28.20 2.86 -20.07
C ARG A 40 -28.81 3.04 -18.68
N HIS A 41 -29.05 4.29 -18.24
CA HIS A 41 -29.77 4.53 -16.98
C HIS A 41 -31.18 3.92 -17.02
N GLN A 42 -31.91 4.09 -18.13
CA GLN A 42 -33.22 3.48 -18.28
C GLN A 42 -33.15 1.95 -18.12
N PHE A 43 -32.24 1.30 -18.84
CA PHE A 43 -32.06 -0.15 -18.75
C PHE A 43 -31.73 -0.62 -17.33
N LEU A 44 -30.83 0.08 -16.63
CA LEU A 44 -30.51 -0.22 -15.23
C LEU A 44 -31.73 -0.05 -14.31
N MET A 45 -32.52 1.01 -14.50
CA MET A 45 -33.75 1.23 -13.72
C MET A 45 -34.81 0.16 -13.99
N GLU A 46 -34.96 -0.30 -15.23
CA GLU A 46 -35.85 -1.41 -15.58
C GLU A 46 -35.42 -2.72 -14.87
N LEU A 47 -34.12 -3.01 -14.82
CA LEU A 47 -33.58 -4.16 -14.07
C LEU A 47 -33.80 -4.05 -12.57
N LYS A 48 -33.54 -2.87 -11.97
CA LYS A 48 -33.80 -2.61 -10.54
C LYS A 48 -35.29 -2.73 -10.22
N GLN A 49 -36.16 -2.24 -11.11
CA GLN A 49 -37.61 -2.37 -10.97
C GLN A 49 -38.05 -3.83 -11.04
N GLU A 50 -37.53 -4.60 -11.98
CA GLU A 50 -37.86 -6.02 -12.10
C GLU A 50 -37.45 -6.79 -10.83
N ALA A 51 -36.24 -6.53 -10.31
CA ALA A 51 -35.78 -7.14 -9.06
C ALA A 51 -36.67 -6.77 -7.86
N LEU A 52 -37.10 -5.50 -7.77
CA LEU A 52 -38.02 -5.03 -6.74
C LEU A 52 -39.39 -5.74 -6.84
N THR A 53 -39.95 -5.83 -8.04
CA THR A 53 -41.21 -6.53 -8.29
C THR A 53 -41.10 -8.00 -7.92
N PHE A 54 -40.02 -8.67 -8.34
CA PHE A 54 -39.76 -10.06 -8.00
C PHE A 54 -39.71 -10.28 -6.48
N ALA A 55 -38.96 -9.46 -5.74
CA ALA A 55 -38.83 -9.60 -4.29
C ALA A 55 -40.18 -9.41 -3.58
N ARG A 56 -41.01 -8.44 -4.03
CA ARG A 56 -42.36 -8.25 -3.51
C ARG A 56 -43.26 -9.45 -3.79
N THR A 57 -43.26 -9.97 -5.03
CA THR A 57 -44.07 -11.14 -5.41
C THR A 57 -43.63 -12.41 -4.68
N TRP A 58 -42.33 -12.55 -4.41
CA TRP A 58 -41.78 -13.68 -3.63
C TRP A 58 -42.16 -13.61 -2.14
N GLY A 59 -42.62 -12.45 -1.65
CA GLY A 59 -42.89 -12.24 -0.23
C GLY A 59 -41.63 -12.02 0.61
N ALA A 60 -40.60 -11.40 0.02
CA ALA A 60 -39.38 -11.06 0.74
C ALA A 60 -39.62 -9.89 1.72
N ASP A 61 -39.00 -9.98 2.89
CA ASP A 61 -39.04 -8.94 3.94
C ASP A 61 -38.18 -7.72 3.60
N TYR A 62 -37.07 -7.94 2.89
CA TYR A 62 -36.10 -6.93 2.52
C TYR A 62 -35.52 -7.26 1.13
N ILE A 63 -35.05 -6.24 0.42
CA ILE A 63 -34.23 -6.39 -0.78
C ILE A 63 -32.95 -5.55 -0.63
N LEU A 64 -31.79 -6.19 -0.85
CA LEU A 64 -30.49 -5.52 -0.91
C LEU A 64 -30.12 -5.30 -2.38
N PHE A 65 -29.96 -4.06 -2.78
CA PHE A 65 -29.30 -3.69 -4.03
C PHE A 65 -27.80 -3.54 -3.75
N ALA A 66 -26.95 -4.12 -4.59
CA ALA A 66 -25.50 -4.01 -4.49
C ALA A 66 -24.87 -4.02 -5.88
N ASP A 67 -24.27 -2.90 -6.30
CA ASP A 67 -23.51 -2.85 -7.56
C ASP A 67 -22.24 -3.69 -7.43
N THR A 68 -21.80 -4.27 -8.56
CA THR A 68 -20.68 -5.22 -8.62
C THR A 68 -19.33 -4.63 -8.28
N ASP A 69 -19.22 -3.30 -8.28
CA ASP A 69 -18.02 -2.54 -7.95
C ASP A 69 -18.00 -2.02 -6.50
N ASN A 70 -18.97 -2.44 -5.67
CA ASN A 70 -18.95 -2.25 -4.22
C ASN A 70 -18.50 -3.52 -3.51
N ILE A 71 -17.45 -3.40 -2.71
CA ILE A 71 -16.81 -4.52 -2.03
C ILE A 71 -17.21 -4.51 -0.55
N LEU A 72 -18.22 -5.31 -0.21
CA LEU A 72 -18.61 -5.54 1.18
C LEU A 72 -17.60 -6.46 1.86
N THR A 73 -16.72 -5.90 2.69
CA THR A 73 -15.72 -6.65 3.45
C THR A 73 -16.25 -7.10 4.81
N ASN A 74 -17.31 -6.47 5.31
CA ASN A 74 -17.96 -6.85 6.56
C ASN A 74 -19.05 -7.89 6.31
N ASN A 75 -18.79 -9.14 6.69
CA ASN A 75 -19.73 -10.25 6.53
C ASN A 75 -21.01 -10.14 7.37
N GLN A 76 -21.09 -9.16 8.28
CA GLN A 76 -22.30 -8.88 9.08
C GLN A 76 -23.16 -7.77 8.47
N THR A 77 -22.78 -7.18 7.32
CA THR A 77 -23.45 -6.02 6.72
C THR A 77 -24.96 -6.19 6.63
N LEU A 78 -25.45 -7.30 6.06
CA LEU A 78 -26.89 -7.52 5.90
C LEU A 78 -27.61 -7.55 7.25
N ARG A 79 -27.07 -8.29 8.22
CA ARG A 79 -27.61 -8.37 9.59
C ARG A 79 -27.67 -6.98 10.22
N LEU A 80 -26.56 -6.27 10.23
CA LEU A 80 -26.43 -4.93 10.83
C LEU A 80 -27.43 -3.95 10.23
N LEU A 81 -27.67 -3.99 8.91
CA LEU A 81 -28.66 -3.13 8.25
C LEU A 81 -30.10 -3.54 8.58
N THR A 82 -30.42 -4.83 8.59
CA THR A 82 -31.78 -5.31 8.94
C THR A 82 -32.17 -4.99 10.38
N GLU A 83 -31.22 -5.07 11.32
CA GLU A 83 -31.42 -4.73 12.74
C GLU A 83 -31.78 -3.24 12.95
N ARG A 84 -31.48 -2.36 11.99
CA ARG A 84 -31.87 -0.95 12.07
C ARG A 84 -33.37 -0.72 11.91
N GLN A 85 -34.09 -1.64 11.27
CA GLN A 85 -35.53 -1.53 11.00
C GLN A 85 -35.90 -0.21 10.28
N LEU A 86 -35.02 0.27 9.41
CA LEU A 86 -35.21 1.49 8.61
C LEU A 86 -35.80 1.16 7.23
N PRO A 87 -36.61 2.06 6.64
CA PRO A 87 -37.28 1.77 5.37
C PRO A 87 -36.30 1.72 4.19
N VAL A 88 -35.33 2.64 4.13
CA VAL A 88 -34.19 2.59 3.20
C VAL A 88 -32.91 2.92 3.97
N VAL A 89 -31.91 2.04 3.90
CA VAL A 89 -30.64 2.19 4.61
C VAL A 89 -29.45 1.70 3.79
N ALA A 90 -28.41 2.52 3.70
CA ALA A 90 -27.15 2.15 3.08
C ALA A 90 -26.02 1.96 4.11
N PRO A 91 -25.16 0.95 3.93
CA PRO A 91 -23.86 0.92 4.60
C PRO A 91 -22.97 2.00 3.96
N MET A 92 -22.35 2.86 4.76
CA MET A 92 -21.36 3.81 4.23
C MET A 92 -20.13 3.05 3.74
N LEU A 93 -19.83 3.19 2.45
CA LEU A 93 -18.67 2.56 1.82
C LEU A 93 -17.50 3.56 1.74
N ASP A 94 -16.30 3.08 2.03
CA ASP A 94 -15.08 3.88 1.90
C ASP A 94 -14.60 3.91 0.44
N SER A 95 -14.15 5.07 -0.01
CA SER A 95 -13.54 5.24 -1.33
C SER A 95 -12.20 5.94 -1.19
N GLN A 96 -11.41 5.94 -2.26
CA GLN A 96 -10.07 6.56 -2.31
C GLN A 96 -10.12 8.09 -2.23
N THR A 97 -11.31 8.69 -2.35
CA THR A 97 -11.50 10.14 -2.32
C THR A 97 -12.66 10.52 -1.40
N TYR A 98 -13.10 11.78 -1.48
CA TYR A 98 -14.35 12.20 -0.87
C TYR A 98 -15.60 11.78 -1.66
N TYR A 99 -15.51 10.93 -2.69
CA TYR A 99 -16.68 10.29 -3.30
C TYR A 99 -17.33 9.32 -2.31
N SER A 100 -18.66 9.22 -2.30
CA SER A 100 -19.37 8.32 -1.39
C SER A 100 -20.71 7.90 -1.96
N ASN A 101 -21.28 6.82 -1.41
CA ASN A 101 -22.56 6.25 -1.80
C ASN A 101 -23.78 6.96 -1.20
N PHE A 102 -23.64 8.22 -0.77
CA PHE A 102 -24.71 9.02 -0.18
C PHE A 102 -24.50 10.52 -0.43
N TRP A 103 -25.58 11.29 -0.46
CA TRP A 103 -25.52 12.75 -0.48
C TRP A 103 -26.16 13.33 0.77
N CYS A 104 -25.52 14.32 1.43
CA CYS A 104 -26.12 15.04 2.56
C CYS A 104 -27.08 16.17 2.15
N GLY A 105 -27.18 16.48 0.86
CA GLY A 105 -28.02 17.56 0.36
C GLY A 105 -28.32 17.41 -1.12
N ILE A 106 -29.50 17.88 -1.51
CA ILE A 106 -29.96 17.96 -2.90
C ILE A 106 -30.47 19.39 -3.17
N THR A 107 -30.20 19.93 -4.35
CA THR A 107 -30.76 21.21 -4.81
C THR A 107 -32.23 21.03 -5.23
N PRO A 108 -33.02 22.10 -5.35
CA PRO A 108 -34.39 21.99 -5.87
C PRO A 108 -34.48 21.36 -7.28
N GLN A 109 -33.39 21.38 -8.05
CA GLN A 109 -33.26 20.79 -9.38
C GLN A 109 -32.78 19.33 -9.36
N GLY A 110 -32.55 18.72 -8.19
CA GLY A 110 -32.15 17.31 -8.09
C GLY A 110 -30.65 17.05 -8.11
N TYR A 111 -29.80 18.08 -8.03
CA TYR A 111 -28.33 17.92 -8.06
C TYR A 111 -27.73 17.82 -6.66
N TYR A 112 -26.52 17.25 -6.58
CA TYR A 112 -25.73 17.21 -5.37
C TYR A 112 -25.56 18.59 -4.74
N ARG A 113 -25.75 18.66 -3.42
CA ARG A 113 -25.43 19.84 -2.61
C ARG A 113 -24.63 19.42 -1.39
N ARG A 114 -23.37 19.87 -1.30
CA ARG A 114 -22.54 19.70 -0.11
C ARG A 114 -23.15 20.43 1.08
N THR A 115 -23.12 19.81 2.25
CA THR A 115 -23.56 20.42 3.52
C THR A 115 -22.47 20.29 4.58
N ALA A 116 -22.60 21.03 5.68
CA ALA A 116 -21.67 20.96 6.82
C ALA A 116 -21.60 19.55 7.46
N GLU A 117 -22.63 18.72 7.25
CA GLU A 117 -22.71 17.36 7.78
C GLU A 117 -21.90 16.33 7.00
N TYR A 118 -21.46 16.67 5.79
CA TYR A 118 -20.84 15.70 4.88
C TYR A 118 -19.52 15.14 5.42
N PHE A 119 -18.55 16.02 5.72
CA PHE A 119 -17.25 15.58 6.20
C PHE A 119 -17.30 14.91 7.58
N PRO A 120 -18.08 15.43 8.57
CA PRO A 120 -18.22 14.73 9.84
C PRO A 120 -18.80 13.32 9.70
N THR A 121 -19.70 13.11 8.75
CA THR A 121 -20.27 11.78 8.45
C THR A 121 -19.27 10.90 7.70
N LYS A 122 -18.71 11.38 6.58
CA LYS A 122 -17.78 10.62 5.72
C LYS A 122 -16.50 10.22 6.45
N ASN A 123 -15.96 11.11 7.28
CA ASN A 123 -14.73 10.88 8.03
C ASN A 123 -14.98 10.20 9.38
N ARG A 124 -16.22 9.77 9.67
CA ARG A 124 -16.64 9.13 10.92
C ARG A 124 -16.31 9.94 12.18
N GLN A 125 -16.24 11.27 12.07
CA GLN A 125 -16.18 12.17 13.24
C GLN A 125 -17.48 12.11 14.04
N ARG A 126 -18.59 11.80 13.36
CA ARG A 126 -19.86 11.39 13.95
C ARG A 126 -20.19 9.98 13.48
N GLN A 127 -20.51 9.09 14.41
CA GLN A 127 -20.85 7.70 14.13
C GLN A 127 -22.33 7.43 14.41
N GLY A 128 -22.97 6.65 13.55
CA GLY A 128 -24.37 6.26 13.67
C GLY A 128 -25.07 6.10 12.32
N CYS A 129 -26.40 6.13 12.35
CA CYS A 129 -27.23 6.15 11.14
C CYS A 129 -27.88 7.52 10.99
N PHE A 130 -27.65 8.16 9.84
CA PHE A 130 -28.06 9.54 9.57
C PHE A 130 -29.07 9.58 8.45
N ARG A 131 -30.14 10.36 8.63
CA ARG A 131 -31.10 10.63 7.55
C ARG A 131 -30.41 11.48 6.49
N VAL A 132 -30.44 11.00 5.25
CA VAL A 132 -29.86 11.65 4.08
C VAL A 132 -30.87 11.67 2.94
N PRO A 133 -30.84 12.65 2.04
CA PRO A 133 -31.78 12.71 0.93
C PRO A 133 -31.53 11.68 -0.17
N MET A 134 -30.34 11.08 -0.26
CA MET A 134 -30.03 10.04 -1.26
C MET A 134 -28.96 9.08 -0.77
N VAL A 135 -29.16 7.81 -1.11
CA VAL A 135 -28.14 6.75 -1.10
C VAL A 135 -28.15 6.03 -2.44
N HIS A 136 -27.03 5.45 -2.84
CA HIS A 136 -26.92 4.71 -4.08
C HIS A 136 -25.99 3.51 -3.96
N SER A 137 -25.90 2.76 -5.07
CA SER A 137 -24.97 1.66 -5.30
C SER A 137 -25.12 0.42 -4.41
N THR A 138 -25.02 0.56 -3.08
CA THR A 138 -25.37 -0.52 -2.14
C THR A 138 -26.31 0.00 -1.07
N PHE A 139 -27.53 -0.53 -1.01
CA PHE A 139 -28.54 -0.14 -0.02
C PHE A 139 -29.63 -1.21 0.14
N LEU A 140 -30.19 -1.28 1.34
CA LEU A 140 -31.27 -2.18 1.74
C LEU A 140 -32.59 -1.41 1.75
N VAL A 141 -33.64 -2.01 1.19
CA VAL A 141 -35.02 -1.53 1.26
C VAL A 141 -35.84 -2.52 2.06
N SER A 142 -36.54 -2.05 3.09
CA SER A 142 -37.58 -2.79 3.79
C SER A 142 -38.80 -2.92 2.87
N LEU A 143 -39.37 -4.11 2.76
CA LEU A 143 -40.60 -4.35 1.97
C LEU A 143 -41.83 -4.57 2.87
N LYS A 144 -41.68 -4.35 4.18
CA LYS A 144 -42.70 -4.65 5.19
C LYS A 144 -43.77 -3.58 5.34
N THR A 145 -43.57 -2.39 4.77
CA THR A 145 -44.37 -1.20 5.09
C THR A 145 -45.11 -0.66 3.87
N GLU A 146 -46.26 -0.05 4.09
CA GLU A 146 -47.06 0.55 3.01
C GLU A 146 -46.33 1.74 2.33
N GLU A 147 -45.51 2.48 3.07
CA GLU A 147 -44.74 3.60 2.50
C GLU A 147 -43.74 3.10 1.46
N THR A 148 -43.04 2.01 1.77
CA THR A 148 -42.06 1.40 0.85
C THR A 148 -42.71 0.65 -0.31
N ALA A 149 -43.99 0.27 -0.21
CA ALA A 149 -44.74 -0.36 -1.29
C ALA A 149 -44.93 0.56 -2.51
N GLN A 150 -44.94 1.88 -2.30
CA GLN A 150 -45.08 2.89 -3.35
C GLN A 150 -43.77 3.18 -4.10
N LEU A 151 -42.63 2.71 -3.60
CA LEU A 151 -41.34 2.94 -4.25
C LEU A 151 -41.25 2.18 -5.59
N ALA A 152 -40.65 2.85 -6.57
CA ALA A 152 -40.38 2.33 -7.89
C ALA A 152 -39.06 2.93 -8.43
N PHE A 153 -38.37 2.16 -9.25
CA PHE A 153 -37.22 2.64 -10.05
C PHE A 153 -37.65 3.03 -11.47
N TYR A 154 -38.67 2.34 -12.01
CA TYR A 154 -39.17 2.58 -13.37
C TYR A 154 -40.64 2.18 -13.51
N PRO A 155 -41.46 2.90 -14.31
CA PRO A 155 -41.18 4.23 -14.87
C PRO A 155 -40.96 5.28 -13.77
N PRO A 156 -40.25 6.39 -14.04
CA PRO A 156 -40.14 7.47 -13.07
C PRO A 156 -41.51 8.00 -12.64
N HIS A 157 -41.55 8.60 -11.45
CA HIS A 157 -42.78 9.21 -10.93
C HIS A 157 -43.40 10.19 -11.96
N PRO A 158 -44.73 10.25 -12.14
CA PRO A 158 -45.36 11.09 -13.18
C PRO A 158 -45.00 12.58 -13.12
N ASN A 159 -44.71 13.10 -11.92
CA ASN A 159 -44.31 14.49 -11.69
C ASN A 159 -42.77 14.70 -11.69
N TYR A 160 -41.99 13.72 -12.14
CA TYR A 160 -40.53 13.79 -12.15
C TYR A 160 -40.01 14.81 -13.18
N THR A 161 -39.18 15.74 -12.72
CA THR A 161 -38.62 16.83 -13.55
C THR A 161 -37.10 17.01 -13.37
N TRP A 162 -36.46 16.13 -12.61
CA TRP A 162 -35.02 16.17 -12.33
C TRP A 162 -34.20 15.46 -13.44
N PRO A 163 -32.85 15.56 -13.41
CA PRO A 163 -32.00 14.87 -14.38
C PRO A 163 -32.28 13.36 -14.45
N PHE A 164 -32.28 12.79 -15.65
CA PHE A 164 -32.58 11.37 -15.84
C PHE A 164 -31.37 10.49 -15.52
N ASP A 165 -31.23 10.15 -14.24
CA ASP A 165 -30.18 9.33 -13.64
C ASP A 165 -30.84 8.40 -12.61
N ASP A 166 -30.42 7.14 -12.54
CA ASP A 166 -31.08 6.13 -11.70
C ASP A 166 -31.03 6.46 -10.20
N ILE A 167 -29.96 7.10 -9.73
CA ILE A 167 -29.81 7.47 -8.31
C ILE A 167 -30.70 8.68 -7.96
N ILE A 168 -30.85 9.61 -8.90
CA ILE A 168 -31.66 10.83 -8.73
C ILE A 168 -33.16 10.48 -8.84
N VAL A 169 -33.52 9.61 -9.79
CA VAL A 169 -34.90 9.11 -9.95
C VAL A 169 -35.35 8.39 -8.68
N PHE A 170 -34.52 7.51 -8.13
CA PHE A 170 -34.87 6.78 -6.91
C PHE A 170 -34.94 7.70 -5.67
N ALA A 171 -34.03 8.67 -5.55
CA ALA A 171 -34.10 9.68 -4.49
C ALA A 171 -35.40 10.48 -4.53
N TYR A 172 -35.83 10.89 -5.73
CA TYR A 172 -37.12 11.57 -5.91
C TYR A 172 -38.29 10.65 -5.55
N ALA A 173 -38.26 9.37 -5.95
CA ALA A 173 -39.30 8.41 -5.60
C ALA A 173 -39.45 8.26 -4.07
N CYS A 174 -38.34 8.19 -3.35
CA CYS A 174 -38.35 8.19 -1.88
C CYS A 174 -38.95 9.48 -1.31
N GLN A 175 -38.53 10.64 -1.84
CA GLN A 175 -39.05 11.93 -1.42
C GLN A 175 -40.56 12.07 -1.66
N ALA A 176 -41.03 11.69 -2.85
CA ALA A 176 -42.44 11.77 -3.24
C ALA A 176 -43.33 10.84 -2.39
N ALA A 177 -42.82 9.67 -2.00
CA ALA A 177 -43.50 8.72 -1.12
C ALA A 177 -43.37 9.08 0.38
N GLY A 178 -42.62 10.12 0.74
CA GLY A 178 -42.37 10.48 2.15
C GLY A 178 -41.47 9.47 2.90
N VAL A 179 -40.76 8.61 2.17
CA VAL A 179 -39.89 7.57 2.74
C VAL A 179 -38.56 8.16 3.18
N SER A 180 -38.15 7.86 4.41
CA SER A 180 -36.87 8.31 4.97
C SER A 180 -35.71 7.44 4.51
N VAL A 181 -34.66 8.08 3.99
CA VAL A 181 -33.45 7.41 3.50
C VAL A 181 -32.31 7.65 4.50
N HIS A 182 -31.51 6.62 4.78
CA HIS A 182 -30.46 6.68 5.80
C HIS A 182 -29.13 6.09 5.31
N VAL A 183 -28.03 6.59 5.86
CA VAL A 183 -26.69 6.00 5.74
C VAL A 183 -26.14 5.69 7.12
N CYS A 184 -25.56 4.50 7.31
CA CYS A 184 -24.95 4.06 8.56
C CYS A 184 -23.42 3.96 8.41
N ASN A 185 -22.66 4.52 9.35
CA ASN A 185 -21.19 4.56 9.30
C ASN A 185 -20.52 4.07 10.60
N ASP A 186 -21.30 3.52 11.52
CA ASP A 186 -20.89 2.98 12.82
C ASP A 186 -19.99 1.74 12.72
N HIS A 187 -19.98 1.10 11.55
CA HIS A 187 -19.03 0.06 11.20
C HIS A 187 -18.29 0.42 9.91
N ARG A 188 -17.11 -0.20 9.72
CA ARG A 188 -16.51 -0.31 8.39
C ARG A 188 -17.23 -1.43 7.66
N TYR A 189 -18.08 -1.09 6.69
CA TYR A 189 -18.89 -2.06 5.97
C TYR A 189 -18.20 -2.61 4.72
N GLY A 190 -17.42 -1.77 4.06
CA GLY A 190 -16.82 -2.11 2.80
C GLY A 190 -16.30 -0.88 2.07
N TYR A 191 -16.03 -1.09 0.79
CA TYR A 191 -15.38 -0.13 -0.08
C TYR A 191 -16.17 0.04 -1.37
N MET A 192 -16.01 1.19 -2.02
CA MET A 192 -16.55 1.46 -3.35
C MET A 192 -15.50 2.14 -4.20
N ASN A 193 -15.51 1.85 -5.49
CA ASN A 193 -14.60 2.52 -6.41
C ASN A 193 -15.07 3.94 -6.75
N VAL A 194 -14.13 4.80 -7.15
CA VAL A 194 -14.46 6.11 -7.72
C VAL A 194 -14.84 5.93 -9.19
N VAL A 195 -15.94 6.58 -9.59
CA VAL A 195 -16.43 6.55 -10.97
C VAL A 195 -15.39 7.14 -11.92
N VAL A 196 -15.03 6.38 -12.95
CA VAL A 196 -14.16 6.85 -14.03
C VAL A 196 -14.91 7.78 -14.99
N LYS A 197 -14.16 8.58 -15.75
CA LYS A 197 -14.72 9.52 -16.72
C LYS A 197 -15.36 8.80 -17.92
N PRO A 198 -16.31 9.44 -18.64
CA PRO A 198 -17.01 8.82 -19.77
C PRO A 198 -16.13 8.31 -20.93
N HIS A 199 -14.92 8.84 -21.09
CA HIS A 199 -13.97 8.42 -22.13
C HIS A 199 -12.98 7.35 -21.66
N GLN A 200 -12.95 7.03 -20.36
CA GLN A 200 -12.08 6.02 -19.78
C GLN A 200 -12.71 4.63 -19.90
N GLY A 201 -11.88 3.60 -20.03
CA GLY A 201 -12.30 2.22 -20.26
C GLY A 201 -12.09 1.32 -19.04
N LEU A 202 -12.04 0.02 -19.32
CA LEU A 202 -11.87 -1.02 -18.29
C LEU A 202 -10.46 -1.07 -17.72
N GLU A 203 -9.44 -0.57 -18.43
CA GLU A 203 -8.06 -0.53 -17.93
C GLU A 203 -7.87 0.54 -16.84
N GLU A 204 -8.51 1.69 -16.99
CA GLU A 204 -8.57 2.71 -15.94
C GLU A 204 -9.37 2.19 -14.74
N GLU A 205 -10.50 1.53 -14.98
CA GLU A 205 -11.29 0.89 -13.91
C GLU A 205 -10.46 -0.14 -13.14
N LYS A 206 -9.70 -0.99 -13.84
CA LYS A 206 -8.79 -1.97 -13.24
C LYS A 206 -7.72 -1.28 -12.39
N THR A 207 -7.15 -0.18 -12.87
CA THR A 207 -6.15 0.61 -12.14
C THR A 207 -6.73 1.16 -10.85
N ASN A 208 -7.93 1.76 -10.93
CA ASN A 208 -8.65 2.26 -9.76
C ASN A 208 -8.96 1.15 -8.75
N PHE A 209 -9.33 -0.04 -9.23
CA PHE A 209 -9.56 -1.21 -8.37
C PHE A 209 -8.30 -1.65 -7.63
N ILE A 210 -7.16 -1.71 -8.31
CA ILE A 210 -5.88 -1.99 -7.65
C ILE A 210 -5.64 -0.93 -6.58
N HIS A 211 -5.79 0.36 -6.90
CA HIS A 211 -5.63 1.42 -5.92
C HIS A 211 -6.61 1.29 -4.73
N LEU A 212 -7.87 0.90 -4.95
CA LEU A 212 -8.83 0.64 -3.87
C LEU A 212 -8.35 -0.48 -2.93
N ILE A 213 -7.78 -1.55 -3.49
CA ILE A 213 -7.25 -2.66 -2.71
C ILE A 213 -6.03 -2.19 -1.89
N LEU A 214 -5.13 -1.40 -2.49
CA LEU A 214 -3.97 -0.83 -1.80
C LEU A 214 -4.40 0.06 -0.62
N GLU A 215 -5.41 0.92 -0.83
CA GLU A 215 -5.99 1.76 0.22
C GLU A 215 -6.62 0.94 1.34
N ALA A 216 -7.34 -0.13 1.00
CA ALA A 216 -7.90 -1.04 1.98
C ALA A 216 -6.82 -1.78 2.78
N LEU A 217 -5.67 -2.09 2.17
CA LEU A 217 -4.58 -2.78 2.84
C LEU A 217 -3.87 -1.92 3.90
N VAL A 218 -4.02 -0.59 3.89
CA VAL A 218 -3.38 0.29 4.88
C VAL A 218 -3.92 0.00 6.30
N ASP A 219 -5.23 0.18 6.49
CA ASP A 219 -5.91 0.08 7.80
C ASP A 219 -7.02 -0.98 7.85
N GLY A 220 -7.35 -1.57 6.71
CA GLY A 220 -8.47 -2.48 6.56
C GLY A 220 -8.07 -3.95 6.48
N PRO A 221 -9.05 -4.86 6.60
CA PRO A 221 -8.81 -6.25 6.26
C PRO A 221 -8.51 -6.39 4.76
N PRO A 222 -7.66 -7.34 4.36
CA PRO A 222 -7.44 -7.64 2.95
C PRO A 222 -8.75 -7.96 2.23
N MET A 223 -8.92 -7.44 1.02
CA MET A 223 -10.05 -7.82 0.15
C MET A 223 -9.81 -9.24 -0.36
N LEU A 224 -10.44 -10.23 0.27
CA LEU A 224 -10.30 -11.63 -0.11
C LEU A 224 -11.16 -11.95 -1.32
N ALA A 225 -10.53 -12.49 -2.36
CA ALA A 225 -11.26 -13.07 -3.49
C ALA A 225 -11.94 -14.38 -3.06
N SER A 226 -13.08 -14.70 -3.69
CA SER A 226 -13.78 -15.95 -3.43
C SER A 226 -12.97 -17.15 -3.95
N ASP A 227 -12.88 -18.20 -3.13
CA ASP A 227 -12.27 -19.50 -3.51
C ASP A 227 -13.10 -20.26 -4.57
N HIS A 228 -14.31 -19.77 -4.89
CA HIS A 228 -15.23 -20.37 -5.85
C HIS A 228 -15.10 -19.82 -7.27
N VAL A 229 -14.14 -18.93 -7.52
CA VAL A 229 -13.93 -18.35 -8.85
C VAL A 229 -12.48 -18.44 -9.29
N SER A 230 -12.30 -18.81 -10.55
CA SER A 230 -11.03 -18.79 -11.25
C SER A 230 -10.56 -17.35 -11.41
N ARG A 231 -9.29 -17.12 -11.07
CA ARG A 231 -8.65 -15.80 -11.16
C ARG A 231 -7.63 -15.81 -12.29
N PRO A 232 -7.49 -14.69 -13.03
CA PRO A 232 -6.36 -14.51 -13.92
C PRO A 232 -5.05 -14.69 -13.14
N GLN A 233 -4.11 -15.44 -13.71
CA GLN A 233 -2.79 -15.60 -13.12
C GLN A 233 -2.04 -14.27 -13.19
N LYS A 234 -1.58 -13.78 -12.05
CA LYS A 234 -0.69 -12.62 -11.99
C LYS A 234 0.71 -12.98 -12.46
N LYS A 235 1.39 -12.04 -13.10
CA LYS A 235 2.74 -12.20 -13.63
C LYS A 235 3.67 -11.13 -13.06
N PRO A 236 4.12 -11.29 -11.80
CA PRO A 236 5.00 -10.32 -11.19
C PRO A 236 6.31 -10.16 -11.96
N ASN A 237 6.77 -8.92 -12.09
CA ASN A 237 8.09 -8.61 -12.60
C ASN A 237 8.73 -7.45 -11.85
N LYS A 238 9.95 -7.09 -12.22
CA LYS A 238 10.74 -6.07 -11.53
C LYS A 238 10.65 -4.69 -12.20
N MET A 239 9.65 -4.43 -13.05
CA MET A 239 9.42 -3.13 -13.72
C MET A 239 10.62 -2.60 -14.53
N GLY A 240 11.52 -3.48 -14.98
CA GLY A 240 12.76 -3.09 -15.67
C GLY A 240 13.95 -2.76 -14.75
N PHE A 241 13.82 -2.93 -13.44
CA PHE A 241 14.92 -2.94 -12.48
C PHE A 241 15.57 -4.32 -12.37
N ASP A 242 16.84 -4.36 -11.97
CA ASP A 242 17.54 -5.63 -11.73
C ASP A 242 17.05 -6.30 -10.45
N GLU A 243 16.69 -5.50 -9.45
CA GLU A 243 16.08 -5.94 -8.20
C GLU A 243 15.13 -4.89 -7.61
N VAL A 244 14.11 -5.37 -6.91
CA VAL A 244 13.19 -4.57 -6.08
C VAL A 244 13.39 -5.05 -4.65
N PHE A 245 13.88 -4.19 -3.76
CA PHE A 245 14.11 -4.53 -2.37
C PHE A 245 12.99 -3.98 -1.47
N VAL A 246 12.62 -4.76 -0.45
CA VAL A 246 11.74 -4.32 0.63
C VAL A 246 12.46 -4.49 1.95
N ILE A 247 12.73 -3.38 2.64
CA ILE A 247 13.28 -3.36 4.00
C ILE A 247 12.11 -3.57 4.96
N SER A 248 12.17 -4.63 5.75
CA SER A 248 11.13 -4.92 6.74
C SER A 248 11.71 -5.58 7.98
N LEU A 249 11.30 -5.12 9.16
CA LEU A 249 11.71 -5.74 10.42
C LEU A 249 11.04 -7.12 10.58
N ALA A 250 11.82 -8.15 10.90
CA ALA A 250 11.29 -9.51 11.08
C ALA A 250 10.20 -9.57 12.17
N ARG A 251 10.32 -8.73 13.22
CA ARG A 251 9.31 -8.59 14.28
C ARG A 251 8.00 -7.90 13.85
N ARG A 252 7.89 -7.41 12.60
CA ARG A 252 6.71 -6.72 12.05
C ARG A 252 6.02 -7.55 10.95
N PRO A 253 5.59 -8.80 11.22
CA PRO A 253 5.05 -9.69 10.19
C PRO A 253 3.80 -9.13 9.50
N GLN A 254 2.98 -8.33 10.20
CA GLN A 254 1.79 -7.73 9.61
C GLN A 254 2.12 -6.60 8.62
N ARG A 255 3.11 -5.73 8.90
CA ARG A 255 3.56 -4.69 7.96
C ARG A 255 4.17 -5.34 6.72
N ARG A 256 5.04 -6.32 6.93
CA ARG A 256 5.61 -7.15 5.87
C ARG A 256 4.53 -7.78 4.97
N ALA A 257 3.53 -8.42 5.56
CA ALA A 257 2.46 -9.08 4.82
C ALA A 257 1.62 -8.07 4.00
N ARG A 258 1.31 -6.89 4.57
CA ARG A 258 0.62 -5.81 3.84
C ARG A 258 1.43 -5.32 2.66
N MET A 259 2.71 -5.01 2.86
CA MET A 259 3.60 -4.54 1.80
C MET A 259 3.74 -5.56 0.67
N LEU A 260 3.94 -6.84 1.00
CA LEU A 260 4.01 -7.91 0.00
C LEU A 260 2.69 -8.12 -0.73
N SER A 261 1.55 -7.97 -0.04
CA SER A 261 0.22 -8.01 -0.67
C SER A 261 0.06 -6.85 -1.65
N SER A 262 0.46 -5.63 -1.25
CA SER A 262 0.43 -4.45 -2.12
C SER A 262 1.26 -4.63 -3.40
N LEU A 263 2.49 -5.14 -3.27
CA LEU A 263 3.34 -5.44 -4.42
C LEU A 263 2.74 -6.54 -5.32
N TRP A 264 2.15 -7.58 -4.71
CA TRP A 264 1.45 -8.62 -5.46
C TRP A 264 0.23 -8.10 -6.21
N GLU A 265 -0.55 -7.18 -5.64
CA GLU A 265 -1.67 -6.51 -6.33
C GLU A 265 -1.23 -5.69 -7.55
N MET A 266 -0.04 -5.10 -7.49
CA MET A 266 0.56 -4.39 -8.62
C MET A 266 1.36 -5.29 -9.58
N GLU A 267 1.45 -6.59 -9.30
CA GLU A 267 2.33 -7.57 -9.96
C GLU A 267 3.80 -7.12 -9.99
N ILE A 268 4.32 -6.73 -8.84
CA ILE A 268 5.72 -6.38 -8.60
C ILE A 268 6.39 -7.52 -7.83
N SER A 269 7.45 -8.08 -8.39
CA SER A 269 8.30 -9.06 -7.72
C SER A 269 9.33 -8.32 -6.88
N ALA A 270 9.50 -8.71 -5.61
CA ALA A 270 10.47 -8.10 -4.71
C ALA A 270 11.19 -9.12 -3.81
N GLN A 271 12.41 -8.75 -3.41
CA GLN A 271 13.22 -9.43 -2.42
C GLN A 271 13.09 -8.72 -1.07
N VAL A 272 12.65 -9.43 -0.04
CA VAL A 272 12.62 -8.90 1.33
C VAL A 272 14.03 -8.95 1.91
N VAL A 273 14.45 -7.84 2.49
CA VAL A 273 15.66 -7.72 3.29
C VAL A 273 15.23 -7.54 4.75
N ASP A 274 15.67 -8.46 5.61
CA ASP A 274 15.42 -8.34 7.04
C ASP A 274 16.15 -7.11 7.58
N ALA A 275 15.37 -6.13 8.02
CA ALA A 275 15.91 -4.90 8.59
C ALA A 275 16.63 -5.18 9.91
N VAL A 276 17.66 -4.40 10.19
CA VAL A 276 18.45 -4.48 11.41
C VAL A 276 17.63 -3.97 12.59
N ASP A 277 17.44 -4.82 13.60
CA ASP A 277 16.61 -4.50 14.76
C ASP A 277 17.37 -3.69 15.81
N GLY A 278 17.04 -2.40 15.94
CA GLY A 278 17.58 -1.52 16.99
C GLY A 278 17.05 -1.76 18.40
N ARG A 279 16.01 -2.59 18.61
CA ARG A 279 15.39 -2.84 19.92
C ARG A 279 15.75 -4.19 20.53
N ASP A 280 16.26 -5.12 19.74
CA ASP A 280 16.55 -6.48 20.19
C ASP A 280 18.06 -6.82 20.06
N PRO A 281 18.82 -6.74 21.16
CA PRO A 281 20.22 -7.17 21.18
C PRO A 281 20.41 -8.69 21.16
N GLU A 282 19.34 -9.49 21.31
CA GLU A 282 19.35 -10.96 21.32
C GLU A 282 18.14 -11.56 20.57
N ALA A 283 17.91 -11.18 19.31
CA ALA A 283 16.98 -11.88 18.44
C ALA A 283 17.51 -13.28 18.11
N LYS A 284 17.50 -14.19 19.09
CA LYS A 284 17.61 -15.63 18.86
C LYS A 284 16.42 -16.02 18.02
N LEU A 285 16.75 -16.49 16.83
CA LEU A 285 15.92 -17.28 15.94
C LEU A 285 14.90 -18.15 16.71
N GLN A 286 13.70 -17.62 16.97
CA GLN A 286 12.53 -18.48 16.97
C GLN A 286 12.24 -18.70 15.50
N LEU A 287 12.72 -19.83 14.99
CA LEU A 287 12.14 -20.46 13.81
C LEU A 287 10.65 -20.61 14.11
N LEU A 288 9.85 -19.62 13.72
CA LEU A 288 8.48 -19.91 13.33
C LEU A 288 8.60 -20.99 12.25
N PRO A 289 7.87 -22.11 12.37
CA PRO A 289 7.85 -23.09 11.28
C PRO A 289 7.50 -22.33 10.02
N GLU A 290 8.28 -22.53 8.95
CA GLU A 290 8.09 -21.87 7.65
C GLU A 290 6.60 -21.70 7.37
N SER A 291 6.07 -20.49 7.57
CA SER A 291 4.72 -20.17 7.12
C SER A 291 4.83 -20.07 5.61
N CYS A 292 4.42 -21.17 4.98
CA CYS A 292 4.39 -21.37 3.56
C CYS A 292 3.93 -20.11 2.83
N ASP A 293 4.76 -19.69 1.87
CA ASP A 293 4.31 -19.02 0.67
C ASP A 293 3.11 -19.81 0.10
N PRO A 294 1.90 -19.21 -0.01
CA PRO A 294 0.76 -19.90 -0.59
C PRO A 294 0.89 -20.08 -2.12
N TYR A 295 1.94 -19.57 -2.77
CA TYR A 295 1.98 -19.45 -4.23
C TYR A 295 3.26 -19.90 -4.96
N ALA A 296 4.34 -20.35 -4.29
CA ALA A 296 5.45 -20.99 -5.02
C ALA A 296 6.31 -21.96 -4.20
N LYS A 297 6.27 -23.26 -4.52
CA LYS A 297 7.44 -24.15 -4.37
C LYS A 297 7.51 -25.14 -5.54
N CYS A 298 8.52 -24.99 -6.41
CA CYS A 298 9.00 -26.02 -7.34
C CYS A 298 10.29 -26.61 -6.77
N CYS A 299 10.30 -27.89 -6.40
CA CYS A 299 11.52 -28.61 -6.05
C CYS A 299 12.07 -29.36 -7.28
N LEU A 300 13.33 -29.12 -7.63
CA LEU A 300 14.05 -29.87 -8.67
C LEU A 300 14.57 -31.19 -8.09
N LEU A 301 14.12 -32.31 -8.66
CA LEU A 301 14.62 -33.65 -8.32
C LEU A 301 15.94 -33.91 -9.05
N GLN A 302 17.06 -34.10 -8.34
CA GLN A 302 18.28 -34.68 -8.93
C GLN A 302 18.27 -36.19 -8.74
N ILE A 303 18.11 -36.94 -9.84
CA ILE A 303 18.21 -38.40 -9.86
C ILE A 303 19.65 -38.79 -10.21
N PRO A 304 20.29 -39.75 -9.49
CA PRO A 304 21.59 -40.28 -9.86
C PRO A 304 21.57 -40.85 -11.29
N ARG A 305 22.55 -40.47 -12.12
CA ARG A 305 22.64 -40.76 -13.57
C ARG A 305 22.60 -42.25 -13.99
N ASN A 306 22.55 -43.19 -13.04
CA ASN A 306 22.71 -44.62 -13.32
C ASN A 306 21.39 -45.42 -13.28
N LEU A 307 20.24 -44.79 -13.04
CA LEU A 307 18.92 -45.44 -13.04
C LEU A 307 18.02 -44.83 -14.12
N PHE A 308 17.66 -45.63 -15.13
CA PHE A 308 16.72 -45.37 -16.23
C PHE A 308 17.20 -44.49 -17.41
N ARG A 309 17.38 -45.15 -18.57
CA ARG A 309 17.81 -44.55 -19.85
C ARG A 309 16.69 -43.91 -20.69
N LYS A 310 15.44 -43.83 -20.21
CA LYS A 310 14.31 -43.26 -20.96
C LYS A 310 13.20 -42.80 -20.00
N ILE A 311 13.24 -41.54 -19.57
CA ILE A 311 12.13 -40.66 -19.15
C ILE A 311 12.80 -39.29 -18.88
N SER A 312 12.42 -38.24 -19.60
CA SER A 312 13.14 -36.94 -19.60
C SER A 312 12.64 -35.91 -18.58
N SER A 313 11.58 -36.18 -17.81
CA SER A 313 11.16 -35.39 -16.64
C SER A 313 9.92 -36.04 -16.02
N LEU A 314 9.87 -36.18 -14.70
CA LEU A 314 8.66 -36.58 -13.97
C LEU A 314 8.38 -35.48 -12.94
N PHE A 315 7.27 -34.78 -13.08
CA PHE A 315 6.79 -33.81 -12.10
C PHE A 315 5.86 -34.52 -11.12
N VAL A 316 6.17 -34.47 -9.82
CA VAL A 316 5.31 -35.01 -8.76
C VAL A 316 5.05 -33.89 -7.75
N CYS A 317 3.76 -33.64 -7.45
CA CYS A 317 3.31 -32.62 -6.51
C CYS A 317 2.83 -33.32 -5.23
N MET A 318 3.43 -33.05 -4.06
CA MET A 318 3.02 -33.63 -2.77
C MET A 318 2.83 -32.54 -1.70
N ARG A 319 1.90 -32.79 -0.75
CA ARG A 319 1.57 -31.89 0.37
C ARG A 319 2.67 -31.88 1.43
N ALA A 320 2.78 -30.76 2.16
CA ALA A 320 3.90 -30.38 3.03
C ALA A 320 4.17 -31.28 4.25
N ASP A 321 3.33 -32.26 4.58
CA ASP A 321 3.40 -32.96 5.87
C ASP A 321 4.18 -34.30 5.83
N THR A 322 4.96 -34.58 4.78
CA THR A 322 5.66 -35.88 4.63
C THR A 322 7.11 -35.76 4.14
N CYS A 323 8.01 -35.24 4.97
CA CYS A 323 9.46 -35.39 4.78
C CYS A 323 9.98 -36.60 5.58
N HIS A 324 9.72 -37.81 5.10
CA HIS A 324 10.40 -39.03 5.51
C HIS A 324 10.95 -39.77 4.30
N SER A 325 12.04 -40.53 4.49
CA SER A 325 12.66 -41.38 3.49
C SER A 325 11.62 -42.31 2.87
N VAL A 326 11.38 -42.19 1.55
CA VAL A 326 10.40 -43.03 0.86
C VAL A 326 11.14 -44.18 0.16
N PRO A 327 10.86 -45.45 0.50
CA PRO A 327 11.36 -46.59 -0.27
C PRO A 327 10.63 -46.67 -1.61
N VAL A 328 11.38 -46.82 -2.70
CA VAL A 328 10.80 -47.02 -4.04
C VAL A 328 10.63 -48.51 -4.29
N GLU A 329 9.37 -48.97 -4.35
CA GLU A 329 9.02 -50.36 -4.71
C GLU A 329 8.47 -50.44 -6.13
N VAL A 330 8.94 -51.44 -6.89
CA VAL A 330 8.34 -51.85 -8.16
C VAL A 330 8.13 -53.35 -8.11
N ARG A 331 6.87 -53.80 -8.24
CA ARG A 331 6.46 -55.22 -8.22
C ARG A 331 6.94 -55.99 -6.97
N GLY A 332 6.85 -55.36 -5.80
CA GLY A 332 7.12 -56.03 -4.51
C GLY A 332 8.60 -56.23 -4.17
N GLN A 333 9.52 -55.52 -4.84
CA GLN A 333 10.92 -55.41 -4.44
C GLN A 333 11.32 -53.95 -4.23
N VAL A 334 11.96 -53.66 -3.09
CA VAL A 334 12.53 -52.34 -2.75
C VAL A 334 13.81 -52.13 -3.54
N LEU A 335 13.83 -51.14 -4.45
CA LEU A 335 14.97 -50.87 -5.35
C LEU A 335 15.94 -49.79 -4.81
N GLY A 336 15.58 -49.09 -3.74
CA GLY A 336 16.43 -48.09 -3.08
C GLY A 336 15.66 -47.12 -2.20
N VAL A 337 16.40 -46.34 -1.40
CA VAL A 337 15.86 -45.28 -0.53
C VAL A 337 16.23 -43.92 -1.11
N ILE A 338 15.23 -43.06 -1.36
CA ILE A 338 15.48 -41.67 -1.76
C ILE A 338 15.59 -40.83 -0.48
N SER A 339 16.78 -40.26 -0.23
CA SER A 339 17.01 -39.30 0.84
C SER A 339 16.97 -37.88 0.29
N PHE A 340 16.09 -37.04 0.82
CA PHE A 340 16.06 -35.60 0.54
C PHE A 340 17.10 -34.91 1.44
N HIS A 341 18.13 -34.29 0.85
CA HIS A 341 19.08 -33.44 1.57
C HIS A 341 18.74 -31.96 1.30
N CYS A 342 18.46 -31.21 2.36
CA CYS A 342 18.50 -29.75 2.30
C CYS A 342 19.97 -29.33 2.42
N GLY A 343 20.63 -29.10 1.29
CA GLY A 343 22.03 -28.68 1.26
C GLY A 343 22.14 -27.15 1.23
N THR A 344 22.83 -26.59 2.21
CA THR A 344 23.38 -25.22 2.14
C THR A 344 24.48 -25.18 1.10
N TRP A 345 24.30 -24.39 0.03
CA TRP A 345 25.40 -24.01 -0.84
C TRP A 345 26.21 -22.92 -0.15
N GLY A 346 27.30 -23.31 0.49
CA GLY A 346 28.33 -22.39 0.97
C GLY A 346 29.07 -21.80 -0.22
N LEU A 347 28.70 -20.59 -0.60
CA LEU A 347 29.60 -19.67 -1.30
C LEU A 347 30.30 -18.83 -0.24
N ASN A 348 31.62 -18.93 -0.19
CA ASN A 348 32.48 -18.02 0.55
C ASN A 348 32.33 -16.61 -0.06
N SER A 349 31.41 -15.83 0.47
CA SER A 349 31.40 -14.37 0.40
C SER A 349 31.18 -13.88 1.82
N HIS A 350 32.05 -13.00 2.31
CA HIS A 350 31.90 -12.32 3.58
C HIS A 350 30.68 -11.38 3.55
N SER A 351 29.45 -11.90 3.48
CA SER A 351 28.24 -11.16 3.81
C SER A 351 28.11 -11.21 5.34
N GLN A 352 28.52 -10.13 6.01
CA GLN A 352 28.30 -10.02 7.46
C GLN A 352 26.79 -9.97 7.72
N ASP A 353 26.30 -10.82 8.63
CA ASP A 353 24.89 -10.91 8.99
C ASP A 353 24.54 -9.76 9.95
N PHE A 354 23.88 -8.71 9.45
CA PHE A 354 23.56 -7.48 10.19
C PHE A 354 22.30 -7.59 11.07
N ARG A 355 21.71 -8.78 11.23
CA ARG A 355 20.37 -8.94 11.83
C ARG A 355 20.23 -8.57 13.32
N THR A 356 21.32 -8.30 14.03
CA THR A 356 21.27 -8.02 15.49
C THR A 356 22.24 -6.89 15.87
N LEU A 357 21.76 -5.91 16.64
CA LEU A 357 22.57 -4.78 17.12
C LEU A 357 22.99 -4.97 18.58
N ASN A 358 24.29 -5.09 18.83
CA ASN A 358 24.89 -4.87 20.15
C ASN A 358 26.23 -4.12 20.02
N SER A 359 26.74 -3.52 21.10
CA SER A 359 27.93 -2.67 21.01
C SER A 359 29.19 -3.41 20.56
N SER A 360 29.26 -4.73 20.73
CA SER A 360 30.40 -5.53 20.27
C SER A 360 30.39 -5.71 18.75
N ILE A 361 29.22 -5.93 18.15
CA ILE A 361 29.03 -5.98 16.69
C ILE A 361 29.31 -4.61 16.09
N LEU A 362 28.81 -3.55 16.71
CA LEU A 362 28.98 -2.17 16.22
C LEU A 362 30.44 -1.70 16.27
N LYS A 363 31.17 -2.05 17.33
CA LYS A 363 32.63 -1.84 17.41
C LYS A 363 33.39 -2.69 16.38
N HIS A 364 32.92 -3.90 16.09
CA HIS A 364 33.52 -4.75 15.06
C HIS A 364 33.27 -4.22 13.64
N LEU A 365 32.11 -3.61 13.41
CA LEU A 365 31.73 -2.94 12.17
C LEU A 365 32.39 -1.55 12.00
N GLY A 366 33.07 -1.05 13.05
CA GLY A 366 33.67 0.29 13.04
C GLY A 366 32.62 1.40 12.93
N VAL A 367 31.43 1.19 13.50
CA VAL A 367 30.38 2.20 13.53
C VAL A 367 30.73 3.25 14.57
N ASP A 368 31.08 4.45 14.09
CA ASP A 368 31.36 5.62 14.91
C ASP A 368 30.36 6.72 14.57
N LEU A 369 29.80 7.38 15.58
CA LEU A 369 28.86 8.49 15.38
C LEU A 369 29.58 9.72 14.83
N LEU A 370 28.90 10.49 13.99
CA LEU A 370 29.43 11.78 13.52
C LEU A 370 29.68 12.71 14.73
N PRO A 371 30.91 13.24 14.90
CA PRO A 371 31.21 14.15 16.00
C PRO A 371 30.32 15.39 15.98
N GLY A 372 29.66 15.69 17.10
CA GLY A 372 28.80 16.87 17.25
C GLY A 372 27.41 16.75 16.61
N TYR A 373 27.02 15.57 16.11
CA TYR A 373 25.65 15.34 15.66
C TYR A 373 24.67 15.40 16.84
N GLN A 374 23.59 16.17 16.65
CA GLN A 374 22.41 16.19 17.51
C GLN A 374 21.18 16.23 16.62
N ASP A 375 20.18 15.42 16.94
CA ASP A 375 18.90 15.43 16.26
C ASP A 375 18.30 16.86 16.26
N PRO A 376 17.92 17.43 15.10
CA PRO A 376 17.50 18.83 15.01
C PRO A 376 16.22 19.15 15.80
N TYR A 377 15.37 18.15 16.05
CA TYR A 377 14.05 18.34 16.66
C TYR A 377 14.05 18.11 18.17
N SER A 378 14.83 17.14 18.64
CA SER A 378 14.84 16.68 20.04
C SER A 378 16.18 16.89 20.75
N GLY A 379 17.24 17.30 20.03
CA GLY A 379 18.57 17.57 20.60
C GLY A 379 19.31 16.33 21.12
N ARG A 380 18.81 15.13 20.81
CA ARG A 380 19.36 13.84 21.25
C ARG A 380 20.45 13.31 20.31
N THR A 381 21.18 12.30 20.75
CA THR A 381 22.07 11.50 19.87
C THR A 381 21.27 10.47 19.07
N LEU A 382 21.91 9.73 18.15
CA LEU A 382 21.24 8.69 17.37
C LEU A 382 20.53 7.68 18.27
N THR A 383 19.37 7.17 17.85
CA THR A 383 18.74 6.02 18.47
C THR A 383 19.29 4.72 17.88
N LYS A 384 19.12 3.62 18.62
CA LYS A 384 19.46 2.28 18.09
C LYS A 384 18.63 1.93 16.84
N GLY A 385 17.39 2.43 16.76
CA GLY A 385 16.53 2.27 15.59
C GLY A 385 17.02 3.04 14.37
N GLU A 386 17.53 4.27 14.53
CA GLU A 386 18.15 5.03 13.43
C GLU A 386 19.41 4.35 12.90
N VAL A 387 20.23 3.79 13.80
CA VAL A 387 21.39 2.96 13.41
C VAL A 387 20.93 1.73 12.62
N GLY A 388 19.87 1.04 13.09
CA GLY A 388 19.30 -0.12 12.38
C GLY A 388 18.75 0.23 11.00
N CYS A 389 18.04 1.35 10.86
CA CYS A 389 17.57 1.87 9.58
C CYS A 389 18.75 2.13 8.63
N PHE A 390 19.79 2.85 9.10
CA PHE A 390 20.98 3.12 8.31
C PHE A 390 21.65 1.85 7.80
N LEU A 391 21.89 0.89 8.69
CA LEU A 391 22.55 -0.38 8.35
C LEU A 391 21.71 -1.21 7.37
N SER A 392 20.39 -1.15 7.47
CA SER A 392 19.49 -1.84 6.53
C SER A 392 19.67 -1.30 5.10
N HIS A 393 19.69 0.03 4.92
CA HIS A 393 19.98 0.62 3.61
C HIS A 393 21.43 0.38 3.16
N TYR A 394 22.40 0.48 4.06
CA TYR A 394 23.81 0.22 3.77
C TYR A 394 24.02 -1.19 3.19
N SER A 395 23.39 -2.21 3.79
CA SER A 395 23.48 -3.59 3.32
C SER A 395 22.97 -3.77 1.89
N ILE A 396 21.92 -3.03 1.51
CA ILE A 396 21.42 -3.02 0.12
C ILE A 396 22.43 -2.35 -0.81
N TRP A 397 23.06 -1.25 -0.40
CA TRP A 397 24.09 -0.59 -1.22
C TRP A 397 25.28 -1.52 -1.46
N GLU A 398 25.71 -2.26 -0.43
CA GLU A 398 26.73 -3.31 -0.58
C GLU A 398 26.28 -4.39 -1.55
N GLU A 399 25.04 -4.90 -1.38
CA GLU A 399 24.49 -5.93 -2.26
C GLU A 399 24.41 -5.47 -3.73
N VAL A 400 24.01 -4.23 -3.99
CA VAL A 400 24.01 -3.61 -5.32
C VAL A 400 25.41 -3.63 -5.94
N VAL A 401 26.44 -3.25 -5.17
CA VAL A 401 27.82 -3.22 -5.66
C VAL A 401 28.39 -4.62 -5.86
N VAL A 402 28.17 -5.52 -4.90
CA VAL A 402 28.67 -6.91 -4.93
C VAL A 402 28.05 -7.69 -6.08
N ARG A 403 26.74 -7.57 -6.30
CA ARG A 403 26.03 -8.25 -7.40
C ARG A 403 26.17 -7.50 -8.74
N GLY A 404 26.66 -6.26 -8.73
CA GLY A 404 26.77 -5.43 -9.93
C GLY A 404 25.41 -5.04 -10.53
N LEU A 405 24.41 -4.80 -9.69
CA LEU A 405 23.05 -4.41 -10.12
C LEU A 405 23.09 -2.98 -10.67
N ALA A 406 22.73 -2.78 -11.93
CA ALA A 406 22.83 -1.49 -12.61
C ALA A 406 21.82 -0.49 -12.05
N ARG A 407 20.59 -0.92 -11.78
CA ARG A 407 19.53 -0.10 -11.18
C ARG A 407 18.61 -0.95 -10.30
N VAL A 408 18.26 -0.42 -9.14
CA VAL A 408 17.34 -1.06 -8.19
C VAL A 408 16.31 -0.05 -7.68
N VAL A 409 15.24 -0.56 -7.10
CA VAL A 409 14.29 0.23 -6.31
C VAL A 409 14.21 -0.36 -4.91
N VAL A 410 14.12 0.52 -3.90
CA VAL A 410 14.09 0.17 -2.49
C VAL A 410 12.82 0.76 -1.88
N PHE A 411 12.09 -0.05 -1.13
CA PHE A 411 10.93 0.35 -0.33
C PHE A 411 11.11 -0.04 1.14
N GLU A 412 10.61 0.77 2.06
CA GLU A 412 10.32 0.36 3.43
C GLU A 412 8.96 -0.37 3.50
N ASP A 413 8.63 -0.97 4.65
CA ASP A 413 7.42 -1.79 4.81
C ASP A 413 6.15 -1.01 5.22
N ASP A 414 6.26 0.30 5.35
CA ASP A 414 5.20 1.24 5.71
C ASP A 414 4.90 2.26 4.61
N VAL A 415 5.16 1.87 3.35
CA VAL A 415 4.85 2.64 2.14
C VAL A 415 3.38 2.51 1.74
N ARG A 416 2.74 3.65 1.48
CA ARG A 416 1.48 3.79 0.75
C ARG A 416 1.79 4.22 -0.69
N PHE A 417 1.23 3.52 -1.66
CA PHE A 417 1.46 3.77 -3.07
C PHE A 417 0.40 4.69 -3.66
N GLU A 418 0.83 5.68 -4.44
CA GLU A 418 -0.08 6.58 -5.14
C GLU A 418 -0.79 5.89 -6.32
N ASP A 419 -1.88 6.50 -6.80
CA ASP A 419 -2.64 5.98 -7.94
C ASP A 419 -1.72 5.72 -9.15
N ASN A 420 -1.95 4.57 -9.78
CA ASN A 420 -1.22 4.09 -10.95
C ASN A 420 0.32 4.03 -10.77
N PHE A 421 0.79 3.79 -9.54
CA PHE A 421 2.21 3.76 -9.17
C PHE A 421 3.12 3.09 -10.20
N ARG A 422 2.82 1.82 -10.52
CA ARG A 422 3.66 1.00 -11.40
C ARG A 422 3.88 1.63 -12.77
N ARG A 423 2.79 2.00 -13.46
CA ARG A 423 2.88 2.60 -14.80
C ARG A 423 3.57 3.96 -14.76
N ARG A 424 3.34 4.75 -13.71
CA ARG A 424 4.01 6.04 -13.51
C ARG A 424 5.52 5.86 -13.32
N LEU A 425 5.94 4.87 -12.54
CA LEU A 425 7.37 4.57 -12.35
C LEU A 425 8.02 4.03 -13.63
N GLU A 426 7.38 3.08 -14.32
CA GLU A 426 7.88 2.53 -15.59
C GLU A 426 8.06 3.65 -16.63
N ARG A 427 7.07 4.54 -16.78
CA ARG A 427 7.15 5.70 -17.68
C ARG A 427 8.23 6.69 -17.25
N LEU A 428 8.35 7.00 -15.96
CA LEU A 428 9.40 7.88 -15.45
C LEU A 428 10.79 7.35 -15.81
N MET A 429 11.02 6.05 -15.63
CA MET A 429 12.30 5.43 -15.94
C MET A 429 12.58 5.31 -17.45
N GLU A 430 11.53 5.16 -18.27
CA GLU A 430 11.62 5.23 -19.73
C GLU A 430 12.03 6.64 -20.19
N ASP A 431 11.39 7.68 -19.65
CA ASP A 431 11.71 9.07 -19.96
C ASP A 431 13.16 9.40 -19.55
N VAL A 432 13.59 9.00 -18.35
CA VAL A 432 14.98 9.13 -17.86
C VAL A 432 15.98 8.47 -18.81
N GLY A 433 15.67 7.25 -19.28
CA GLY A 433 16.51 6.52 -20.23
C GLY A 433 16.57 7.20 -21.60
N THR A 434 15.44 7.70 -22.09
CA THR A 434 15.31 8.38 -23.38
C THR A 434 16.11 9.68 -23.41
N GLN A 435 16.02 10.47 -22.34
CA GLN A 435 16.78 11.72 -22.18
C GLN A 435 18.24 11.50 -21.78
N LYS A 436 18.64 10.24 -21.53
CA LYS A 436 19.99 9.85 -21.09
C LYS A 436 20.47 10.66 -19.88
N LEU A 437 19.55 10.94 -18.96
CA LEU A 437 19.89 11.64 -17.73
C LEU A 437 20.88 10.80 -16.92
N SER A 438 21.99 11.40 -16.52
CA SER A 438 22.89 10.81 -15.53
C SER A 438 22.27 11.00 -14.14
N TRP A 439 22.06 9.91 -13.41
CA TRP A 439 21.44 9.92 -12.09
C TRP A 439 22.07 8.86 -11.17
N ASP A 440 22.08 9.17 -9.88
CA ASP A 440 22.57 8.27 -8.84
C ASP A 440 21.43 7.80 -7.93
N LEU A 441 20.53 8.70 -7.56
CA LEU A 441 19.37 8.43 -6.70
C LEU A 441 18.14 9.20 -7.19
N ILE A 442 16.97 8.56 -7.19
CA ILE A 442 15.68 9.23 -7.43
C ILE A 442 14.72 8.89 -6.29
N TYR A 443 14.29 9.89 -5.52
CA TYR A 443 13.25 9.71 -4.51
C TYR A 443 11.89 9.44 -5.16
N LEU A 444 11.20 8.40 -4.67
CA LEU A 444 9.82 8.07 -5.05
C LEU A 444 8.83 8.50 -3.96
N GLY A 445 9.27 8.53 -2.71
CA GLY A 445 8.55 9.06 -1.55
C GLY A 445 9.53 9.63 -0.53
N ARG A 446 9.24 10.83 -0.02
CA ARG A 446 10.05 11.56 0.97
C ARG A 446 9.25 12.70 1.60
N LYS A 447 9.76 13.29 2.68
CA LYS A 447 9.29 14.58 3.21
C LYS A 447 10.10 15.70 2.59
N GLN A 448 9.45 16.52 1.76
CA GLN A 448 10.03 17.72 1.18
C GLN A 448 10.07 18.83 2.25
N VAL A 449 11.19 19.56 2.36
CA VAL A 449 11.30 20.68 3.33
C VAL A 449 10.96 22.01 2.65
N ASN A 450 11.61 22.32 1.51
CA ASN A 450 11.36 23.54 0.71
C ASN A 450 10.97 23.16 -0.73
N PRO A 451 9.77 22.58 -0.97
CA PRO A 451 9.37 22.10 -2.30
C PRO A 451 9.30 23.20 -3.38
N GLU A 452 9.06 24.44 -2.99
CA GLU A 452 9.01 25.62 -3.87
C GLU A 452 10.37 26.01 -4.45
N GLU A 453 11.47 25.59 -3.81
CA GLU A 453 12.84 25.86 -4.25
C GLU A 453 13.33 24.80 -5.25
N GLU A 454 12.58 23.72 -5.47
CA GLU A 454 13.02 22.60 -6.29
C GLU A 454 12.89 22.87 -7.79
N VAL A 455 14.01 22.72 -8.49
CA VAL A 455 14.11 23.04 -9.92
C VAL A 455 13.69 21.83 -10.75
N ALA A 456 12.79 22.05 -11.71
CA ALA A 456 12.41 21.04 -12.70
C ALA A 456 13.61 20.59 -13.53
N VAL A 457 13.69 19.28 -13.84
CA VAL A 457 14.72 18.78 -14.74
C VAL A 457 14.32 19.08 -16.19
N GLU A 458 15.23 19.70 -16.95
CA GLU A 458 14.98 20.05 -18.34
C GLU A 458 14.65 18.80 -19.17
N GLY A 459 13.58 18.87 -19.97
CA GLY A 459 13.08 17.74 -20.76
C GLY A 459 12.39 16.61 -19.98
N LEU A 460 12.37 16.69 -18.64
CA LEU A 460 11.79 15.66 -17.75
C LEU A 460 10.84 16.31 -16.71
N PRO A 461 9.61 16.68 -17.10
CA PRO A 461 8.68 17.39 -16.22
C PRO A 461 8.30 16.60 -14.97
N GLY A 462 8.40 15.27 -15.03
CA GLY A 462 8.17 14.34 -13.91
C GLY A 462 9.31 14.27 -12.89
N LEU A 463 10.39 15.04 -13.06
CA LEU A 463 11.52 15.11 -12.13
C LEU A 463 11.83 16.54 -11.69
N VAL A 464 12.35 16.63 -10.47
CA VAL A 464 13.05 17.80 -9.95
C VAL A 464 14.41 17.40 -9.42
N VAL A 465 15.35 18.36 -9.38
CA VAL A 465 16.58 18.22 -8.59
C VAL A 465 16.17 18.15 -7.11
N ALA A 466 16.62 17.12 -6.40
CA ALA A 466 16.20 16.91 -5.01
C ALA A 466 16.82 17.97 -4.08
N GLY A 467 15.98 18.65 -3.30
CA GLY A 467 16.44 19.51 -2.20
C GLY A 467 16.62 18.75 -0.89
N TYR A 468 16.83 19.49 0.20
CA TYR A 468 16.87 18.93 1.54
C TYR A 468 15.58 18.17 1.87
N SER A 469 15.73 16.96 2.38
CA SER A 469 14.66 15.96 2.48
C SER A 469 14.81 15.14 3.74
N TYR A 470 13.69 14.71 4.32
CA TYR A 470 13.66 13.64 5.31
C TYR A 470 12.94 12.40 4.73
N TRP A 471 13.01 11.29 5.48
CA TRP A 471 12.49 9.97 5.13
C TRP A 471 13.22 9.29 3.98
N THR A 472 13.36 7.97 4.08
CA THR A 472 13.97 7.11 3.04
C THR A 472 13.07 5.95 2.63
N LEU A 473 11.76 6.19 2.71
CA LEU A 473 10.70 5.19 2.53
C LEU A 473 10.65 4.56 1.13
N ALA A 474 11.00 5.31 0.08
CA ALA A 474 11.02 4.79 -1.29
C ALA A 474 11.97 5.56 -2.22
N TYR A 475 12.91 4.87 -2.86
CA TYR A 475 13.83 5.47 -3.85
C TYR A 475 14.36 4.45 -4.87
N THR A 476 14.80 4.95 -6.02
CA THR A 476 15.61 4.17 -6.97
C THR A 476 17.09 4.51 -6.79
N LEU A 477 17.97 3.53 -6.96
CA LEU A 477 19.42 3.68 -6.81
C LEU A 477 20.15 3.07 -8.01
N SER A 478 21.11 3.79 -8.56
CA SER A 478 22.02 3.28 -9.59
C SER A 478 23.26 2.62 -8.96
N LEU A 479 23.93 1.75 -9.71
CA LEU A 479 25.22 1.17 -9.30
C LEU A 479 26.25 2.25 -8.96
N ALA A 480 26.27 3.33 -9.73
CA ALA A 480 27.18 4.46 -9.52
C ALA A 480 26.86 5.17 -8.20
N GLY A 481 25.56 5.41 -7.93
CA GLY A 481 25.09 5.97 -6.67
C GLY A 481 25.50 5.11 -5.48
N ALA A 482 25.24 3.80 -5.52
CA ALA A 482 25.63 2.88 -4.45
C ALA A 482 27.16 2.94 -4.17
N ARG A 483 27.99 2.97 -5.22
CA ARG A 483 29.45 3.11 -5.07
C ARG A 483 29.84 4.42 -4.41
N LYS A 484 29.22 5.54 -4.78
CA LYS A 484 29.49 6.86 -4.17
C LYS A 484 29.12 6.87 -2.69
N LEU A 485 27.96 6.33 -2.34
CA LEU A 485 27.50 6.24 -0.94
C LEU A 485 28.44 5.40 -0.08
N LEU A 486 28.90 4.24 -0.57
CA LEU A 486 29.83 3.38 0.16
C LEU A 486 31.25 3.99 0.26
N ALA A 487 31.73 4.64 -0.80
CA ALA A 487 33.07 5.22 -0.86
C ALA A 487 33.28 6.34 0.16
N SER A 488 32.21 6.99 0.65
CA SER A 488 32.30 8.02 1.70
C SER A 488 32.59 7.46 3.10
N GLN A 489 32.60 6.13 3.24
CA GLN A 489 32.81 5.40 4.49
C GLN A 489 31.89 5.87 5.62
N PRO A 490 30.55 5.81 5.42
CA PRO A 490 29.59 6.36 6.38
C PRO A 490 29.58 5.63 7.73
N LEU A 491 30.05 4.37 7.73
CA LEU A 491 30.52 3.56 8.86
C LEU A 491 31.00 4.40 10.05
N GLN A 492 32.08 5.13 9.79
CA GLN A 492 32.92 5.74 10.80
C GLN A 492 32.43 7.13 11.22
N ARG A 493 31.32 7.60 10.65
CA ARG A 493 30.80 8.96 10.81
C ARG A 493 29.27 8.96 10.68
N MET A 494 28.61 8.02 11.33
CA MET A 494 27.19 7.74 11.17
C MET A 494 26.31 8.86 11.73
N LEU A 495 25.26 9.15 10.98
CA LEU A 495 24.10 9.97 11.31
C LEU A 495 22.87 9.33 10.63
N PRO A 496 21.62 9.72 10.91
CA PRO A 496 20.45 9.12 10.26
C PRO A 496 20.57 9.12 8.74
N VAL A 497 20.04 8.08 8.09
CA VAL A 497 20.23 7.87 6.65
C VAL A 497 19.62 9.00 5.83
N ASP A 498 18.51 9.57 6.30
CA ASP A 498 17.82 10.69 5.67
C ASP A 498 18.51 12.04 5.88
N GLU A 499 19.42 12.14 6.85
CA GLU A 499 20.35 13.26 7.00
C GLU A 499 21.62 13.04 6.16
N PHE A 500 22.08 11.80 6.02
CA PHE A 500 23.29 11.43 5.27
C PHE A 500 23.12 11.60 3.76
N LEU A 501 21.97 11.19 3.21
CA LEU A 501 21.74 11.31 1.76
C LEU A 501 21.83 12.78 1.28
N PRO A 502 21.13 13.77 1.90
CA PRO A 502 21.28 15.18 1.55
C PRO A 502 22.69 15.74 1.68
N ILE A 503 23.51 15.21 2.59
CA ILE A 503 24.93 15.56 2.63
C ILE A 503 25.60 15.10 1.34
N MET A 504 25.38 13.86 0.90
CA MET A 504 26.05 13.30 -0.27
C MET A 504 25.69 13.98 -1.59
N PHE A 505 24.53 14.64 -1.69
CA PHE A 505 24.14 15.49 -2.83
C PHE A 505 24.25 17.01 -2.55
N ASP A 506 24.99 17.39 -1.51
CA ASP A 506 25.36 18.77 -1.13
C ASP A 506 24.19 19.73 -0.83
N GLN A 507 23.03 19.21 -0.44
CA GLN A 507 21.83 20.01 -0.12
C GLN A 507 21.51 20.06 1.38
N HIS A 508 22.34 19.45 2.23
CA HIS A 508 22.15 19.51 3.68
C HIS A 508 22.43 20.93 4.23
N PRO A 509 21.58 21.49 5.12
CA PRO A 509 21.71 22.86 5.62
C PRO A 509 22.89 23.08 6.59
N ASN A 510 23.32 22.04 7.30
CA ASN A 510 24.46 22.11 8.22
C ASN A 510 25.82 21.88 7.51
N ASP A 511 26.60 22.94 7.33
CA ASP A 511 27.94 22.86 6.72
C ASP A 511 28.96 22.10 7.58
N GLN A 512 28.80 22.08 8.90
CA GLN A 512 29.70 21.32 9.78
C GLN A 512 29.55 19.82 9.52
N TYR A 513 28.32 19.35 9.34
CA TYR A 513 28.07 17.93 9.02
C TYR A 513 28.60 17.59 7.62
N LYS A 514 28.34 18.45 6.63
CA LYS A 514 28.86 18.26 5.26
C LYS A 514 30.39 18.20 5.19
N ALA A 515 31.10 18.95 6.04
CA ALA A 515 32.57 18.98 6.03
C ALA A 515 33.23 17.61 6.30
N HIS A 516 32.48 16.67 6.89
CA HIS A 516 32.94 15.32 7.18
C HIS A 516 32.83 14.34 6.00
N PHE A 517 32.16 14.73 4.91
CA PHE A 517 31.91 13.88 3.76
C PHE A 517 32.39 14.54 2.47
N TRP A 518 33.16 13.78 1.68
CA TRP A 518 33.68 14.18 0.39
C TRP A 518 34.01 12.94 -0.46
N PRO A 519 33.78 12.97 -1.79
CA PRO A 519 33.05 14.00 -2.54
C PRO A 519 31.54 13.95 -2.28
N ARG A 520 30.87 15.11 -2.37
CA ARG A 520 29.41 15.27 -2.25
C ARG A 520 28.79 15.47 -3.63
N ASP A 521 29.05 14.51 -4.51
CA ASP A 521 28.72 14.57 -5.95
C ASP A 521 27.62 13.58 -6.36
N LEU A 522 26.79 13.13 -5.41
CA LEU A 522 25.66 12.26 -5.69
C LEU A 522 24.60 13.04 -6.50
N GLN A 523 24.26 12.57 -7.69
CA GLN A 523 23.22 13.18 -8.53
C GLN A 523 21.83 12.68 -8.07
N ALA A 524 21.20 13.46 -7.20
CA ALA A 524 19.90 13.14 -6.61
C ALA A 524 18.75 13.92 -7.27
N PHE A 525 17.70 13.19 -7.64
CA PHE A 525 16.44 13.73 -8.16
C PHE A 525 15.25 13.24 -7.35
N SER A 526 14.08 13.77 -7.61
CA SER A 526 12.82 13.32 -7.01
C SER A 526 11.73 13.27 -8.06
N ALA A 527 10.89 12.23 -7.99
CA ALA A 527 9.65 12.18 -8.75
C ALA A 527 8.73 13.36 -8.37
N ARG A 528 8.09 13.96 -9.37
CA ARG A 528 7.09 15.02 -9.21
C ARG A 528 5.86 14.75 -10.10
N PRO A 529 4.66 14.57 -9.51
CA PRO A 529 4.40 14.39 -8.08
C PRO A 529 5.03 13.09 -7.56
N LEU A 530 5.19 12.99 -6.23
CA LEU A 530 5.67 11.78 -5.57
C LEU A 530 4.81 10.57 -5.97
N LEU A 531 5.42 9.39 -5.91
CA LEU A 531 4.78 8.11 -6.26
C LEU A 531 4.42 7.29 -5.01
N ALA A 532 4.99 7.65 -3.86
CA ALA A 532 4.78 6.96 -2.59
C ALA A 532 4.76 7.96 -1.43
N SER A 533 3.98 7.63 -0.41
CA SER A 533 3.82 8.36 0.85
C SER A 533 3.90 7.37 2.02
N PRO A 534 4.14 7.82 3.27
CA PRO A 534 4.02 6.92 4.41
C PRO A 534 2.56 6.52 4.64
N THR A 535 2.34 5.31 5.15
CA THR A 535 0.99 4.86 5.55
C THR A 535 0.38 5.73 6.65
N HIS A 536 1.20 6.26 7.55
CA HIS A 536 0.79 7.08 8.69
C HIS A 536 1.78 8.22 8.92
N TYR A 537 1.29 9.38 9.33
CA TYR A 537 2.12 10.55 9.64
C TYR A 537 2.23 10.75 11.15
N ALA A 538 3.32 11.41 11.58
CA ALA A 538 3.49 11.77 12.98
C ALA A 538 2.29 12.56 13.50
N GLY A 539 1.67 12.06 14.58
CA GLY A 539 0.45 12.61 15.17
C GLY A 539 -0.84 11.87 14.79
N ASP A 540 -0.80 10.92 13.86
CA ASP A 540 -1.94 10.01 13.62
C ASP A 540 -2.06 8.99 14.76
N ALA A 541 -3.30 8.55 15.06
CA ALA A 541 -3.55 7.65 16.20
C ALA A 541 -2.84 6.30 16.09
N GLU A 542 -2.67 5.81 14.85
CA GLU A 542 -2.01 4.54 14.52
C GLU A 542 -0.53 4.73 14.10
N TRP A 543 0.01 5.95 14.19
CA TRP A 543 1.39 6.22 13.82
C TRP A 543 2.37 5.58 14.82
N LEU A 544 3.36 4.87 14.27
CA LEU A 544 4.38 4.19 15.05
C LEU A 544 5.70 4.16 14.30
N SER A 545 6.66 4.96 14.77
CA SER A 545 8.02 5.01 14.26
C SER A 545 8.93 4.02 14.98
N ASP A 546 9.54 3.09 14.24
CA ASP A 546 10.50 2.13 14.79
C ASP A 546 11.90 2.76 15.03
N THR A 547 12.19 3.90 14.39
CA THR A 547 13.44 4.67 14.54
C THR A 547 13.36 5.64 15.72
N GLU A 548 12.37 6.52 15.75
CA GLU A 548 12.27 7.65 16.70
C GLU A 548 11.87 7.21 18.11
N THR A 549 11.09 6.14 18.25
CA THR A 549 10.62 5.67 19.57
C THR A 549 11.51 4.60 20.21
N SER A 550 12.70 4.36 19.64
CA SER A 550 13.69 3.44 20.21
C SER A 550 14.60 4.14 21.22
N SER A 551 15.30 3.38 22.07
CA SER A 551 16.19 3.96 23.07
C SER A 551 17.31 4.76 22.39
N PRO A 552 17.70 5.93 22.95
CA PRO A 552 18.92 6.60 22.55
C PRO A 552 20.12 5.66 22.60
N TRP A 553 21.13 5.95 21.82
CA TRP A 553 22.37 5.20 21.84
C TRP A 553 23.10 5.32 23.20
N ASP A 554 23.43 4.16 23.77
CA ASP A 554 24.18 4.00 25.01
C ASP A 554 25.35 3.03 24.81
N ASP A 555 26.33 3.03 25.72
CA ASP A 555 27.50 2.14 25.68
C ASP A 555 27.22 0.74 26.27
N ASP A 556 25.98 0.26 26.19
CA ASP A 556 25.43 -0.93 26.86
C ASP A 556 25.54 -0.93 28.41
N SER A 557 26.04 0.15 29.03
CA SER A 557 26.01 0.36 30.49
C SER A 557 24.85 1.26 30.96
N GLY A 558 23.98 1.67 30.03
CA GLY A 558 22.90 2.63 30.27
C GLY A 558 23.37 4.09 30.34
N ARG A 559 24.65 4.36 30.07
CA ARG A 559 25.18 5.72 29.98
C ARG A 559 25.00 6.23 28.56
N LEU A 560 24.24 7.32 28.42
CA LEU A 560 24.16 8.09 27.17
C LEU A 560 25.56 8.48 26.74
N ILE A 561 25.94 8.10 25.52
CA ILE A 561 27.26 8.45 25.01
C ILE A 561 27.25 9.92 24.55
N SER A 562 27.51 10.85 25.46
CA SER A 562 28.02 12.16 25.10
C SER A 562 29.55 12.07 25.01
N TRP A 563 30.12 11.91 23.82
CA TRP A 563 31.58 11.87 23.69
C TRP A 563 32.18 13.26 23.87
N THR A 564 32.68 13.53 25.08
CA THR A 564 33.72 14.52 25.34
C THR A 564 35.07 13.88 24.99
N GLY A 565 35.53 14.11 23.77
CA GLY A 565 36.87 13.71 23.35
C GLY A 565 37.95 14.48 24.11
N SER A 566 38.81 13.72 24.81
CA SER A 566 40.24 13.99 25.03
C SER A 566 40.65 15.28 25.76
N GLN A 567 41.02 15.13 27.04
CA GLN A 567 41.91 16.07 27.73
C GLN A 567 43.21 16.26 26.93
N LYS A 568 43.40 17.45 26.35
CA LYS A 568 44.71 18.10 26.22
C LYS A 568 44.53 19.62 26.20
N THR A 569 44.78 20.22 27.36
CA THR A 569 45.27 21.59 27.62
C THR A 569 44.77 22.73 26.73
N LEU A 570 43.98 23.63 27.32
CA LEU A 570 44.32 25.05 27.44
C LEU A 570 43.45 25.71 28.52
N ARG A 571 44.10 26.29 29.53
CA ARG A 571 43.52 27.23 30.49
C ARG A 571 43.25 28.55 29.76
N GLY A 572 42.08 29.17 29.97
CA GLY A 572 41.84 30.58 29.62
C GLY A 572 40.34 30.93 29.59
N PRO A 573 39.92 32.12 30.08
CA PRO A 573 38.63 32.30 30.74
C PRO A 573 37.48 32.71 29.81
N HIS A 574 36.25 32.50 30.29
CA HIS A 574 35.02 33.10 29.79
C HIS A 574 35.18 34.56 29.36
N PRO A 575 34.46 34.97 28.30
CA PRO A 575 33.58 36.12 28.45
C PRO A 575 32.17 35.92 27.87
N HIS A 576 31.32 36.86 28.27
CA HIS A 576 29.88 36.95 28.16
C HIS A 576 29.29 37.00 26.72
N LEU A 577 28.10 36.42 26.61
CA LEU A 577 26.90 36.81 25.84
C LEU A 577 27.02 38.00 24.84
N ALA A 578 26.67 37.73 23.57
CA ALA A 578 25.93 38.66 22.70
C ALA A 578 25.20 37.84 21.61
N GLY A 579 23.92 38.16 21.36
CA GLY A 579 22.92 37.27 20.76
C GLY A 579 22.66 37.40 19.26
N SER A 580 21.38 37.17 18.91
CA SER A 580 20.77 36.96 17.58
C SER A 580 20.99 35.56 16.99
N SER A 581 20.02 34.86 16.43
CA SER A 581 18.61 35.14 16.16
C SER A 581 17.84 33.82 16.13
N ALA A 582 16.81 33.68 16.97
CA ALA A 582 15.92 32.53 16.95
C ALA A 582 15.08 32.56 15.66
N TYR A 583 15.38 31.68 14.71
CA TYR A 583 14.45 31.33 13.66
C TYR A 583 13.34 30.48 14.29
N SER A 584 12.23 31.13 14.59
CA SER A 584 11.00 30.48 15.00
C SER A 584 10.32 29.90 13.76
N LEU A 585 10.41 28.59 13.55
CA LEU A 585 9.59 27.90 12.56
C LEU A 585 8.16 27.82 13.11
N HIS A 586 7.25 28.59 12.51
CA HIS A 586 5.83 28.50 12.76
C HIS A 586 5.30 27.11 12.36
N PRO A 587 4.43 26.47 13.16
CA PRO A 587 3.70 25.28 12.73
C PRO A 587 2.67 25.72 11.68
N HIS A 588 2.94 25.44 10.41
CA HIS A 588 1.93 25.60 9.37
C HIS A 588 0.93 24.43 9.36
N PRO A 589 -0.33 24.70 8.99
CA PRO A 589 -1.43 23.75 9.13
C PRO A 589 -1.35 22.66 8.07
N ARG A 590 -2.04 21.55 8.35
CA ARG A 590 -2.38 20.50 7.39
C ARG A 590 -2.95 21.14 6.13
N ASP A 591 -2.22 21.07 5.02
CA ASP A 591 -2.76 21.41 3.72
C ASP A 591 -3.78 20.33 3.32
N GLU A 592 -5.01 20.80 3.21
CA GLU A 592 -6.14 20.16 2.56
C GLU A 592 -5.86 20.02 1.06
N LEU A 593 -6.20 18.86 0.49
CA LEU A 593 -6.32 18.63 -0.96
C LEU A 593 -7.43 19.48 -1.59
#